data_AF-A0A944NXM1-F1
#
_entry.id   AF-A0A944NXM1-F1
#
_cell.length_a   1.000
_cell.length_b   1.000
_cell.length_c   1.000
_cell.angle_alpha   90.00
_cell.angle_beta   90.00
_cell.angle_gamma   90.00
#
_symmetry.space_group_name_H-M   'P 1'
#
loop_
_entity.id
_entity.type
_entity.pdbx_description
1 polymer ?
#
loop_
_entity_poly.entity_id
_entity_poly.type
_entity_poly.pdbx_seq_one_letter_code
_entity_poly.pdbx_strand_id
1 'polypeptide(L)'
;MSENATGPVPQPVLAALTGAAVFLVGTIDDGGEATVRELLPDLAAPERSVGFRAGPDAMLSCVTGIGSYAWDRLFAGPRPVAGPRPAGLHPCRELRGPVHRARCGSRSASTPPTPSSTRSRRRSSTSSAP
;
A
#
# COMPACT_ATOMS: atom_id res chain seq x y z
N MET A 1 27.44 12.54 30.47
CA MET A 1 27.98 12.06 29.19
C MET A 1 26.79 11.87 28.26
N SER A 2 26.33 12.95 27.63
CA SER A 2 25.18 12.91 26.73
C SER A 2 25.71 13.03 25.32
N GLU A 3 25.89 11.89 24.65
CA GLU A 3 26.05 11.87 23.20
C GLU A 3 24.71 12.29 22.59
N ASN A 4 24.70 13.51 22.05
CA ASN A 4 23.62 13.99 21.20
C ASN A 4 23.74 13.21 19.88
N ALA A 5 22.99 12.13 19.74
CA ALA A 5 23.08 11.26 18.58
C ALA A 5 22.60 12.00 17.32
N THR A 6 23.54 12.50 16.51
CA THR A 6 23.33 12.95 15.12
C THR A 6 23.12 11.72 14.22
N GLY A 7 22.13 10.90 14.56
CA GLY A 7 21.80 9.66 13.85
C GLY A 7 20.36 9.70 13.34
N PRO A 8 20.02 8.91 12.32
CA PRO A 8 18.64 8.77 11.88
C PRO A 8 17.78 8.28 13.05
N VAL A 9 16.66 8.97 13.29
CA VAL A 9 15.68 8.55 14.31
C VAL A 9 14.85 7.40 13.72
N PRO A 10 14.92 6.18 14.28
CA PRO A 10 14.16 5.05 13.78
C PRO A 10 12.67 5.19 14.12
N GLN A 11 11.81 4.66 13.25
CA GLN A 11 10.41 4.41 13.59
C GLN A 11 10.32 3.35 14.71
N PRO A 12 9.22 3.31 15.49
CA PRO A 12 9.10 2.48 16.70
C PRO A 12 8.86 0.99 16.38
N VAL A 13 9.76 0.37 15.60
CA VAL A 13 9.71 -1.05 15.22
C VAL A 13 9.86 -1.98 16.43
N LEU A 14 10.55 -1.51 17.46
CA LEU A 14 10.80 -2.24 18.72
C LEU A 14 9.83 -1.83 19.84
N ALA A 15 8.68 -1.25 19.49
CA ALA A 15 7.65 -0.92 20.48
C ALA A 15 7.17 -2.17 21.22
N ALA A 16 6.72 -1.98 22.46
CA ALA A 16 6.12 -3.04 23.26
C ALA A 16 4.85 -3.59 22.59
N LEU A 17 4.52 -4.84 22.89
CA LEU A 17 3.27 -5.44 22.42
C LEU A 17 2.06 -4.66 22.95
N THR A 18 1.18 -4.26 22.05
CA THR A 18 -0.07 -3.57 22.37
C THR A 18 -1.23 -4.56 22.44
N GLY A 19 -2.29 -4.21 23.18
CA GLY A 19 -3.52 -5.01 23.24
C GLY A 19 -4.34 -5.02 21.94
N ALA A 20 -4.02 -4.13 20.99
CA ALA A 20 -4.67 -4.02 19.69
C ALA A 20 -3.68 -3.60 18.60
N ALA A 21 -3.86 -4.11 17.38
CA ALA A 21 -3.07 -3.77 16.20
C ALA A 21 -3.95 -3.75 14.94
N VAL A 22 -3.66 -2.82 14.02
CA VAL A 22 -4.31 -2.73 12.70
C VAL A 22 -3.24 -2.81 11.62
N PHE A 23 -3.45 -3.66 10.62
CA PHE A 23 -2.57 -3.81 9.47
C PHE A 23 -3.26 -3.31 8.21
N LEU A 24 -2.72 -2.24 7.61
CA LEU A 24 -3.21 -1.68 6.35
C LEU A 24 -2.21 -1.95 5.22
N VAL A 25 -2.67 -2.59 4.15
CA VAL A 25 -1.88 -2.85 2.95
C VAL A 25 -2.62 -2.28 1.74
N GLY A 26 -1.98 -1.38 1.01
CA GLY A 26 -2.54 -0.70 -0.15
C GLY A 26 -1.63 -0.78 -1.37
N THR A 27 -2.22 -0.51 -2.54
CA THR A 27 -1.50 -0.30 -3.80
C THR A 27 -1.57 1.17 -4.18
N ILE A 28 -0.53 1.67 -4.86
CA ILE A 28 -0.53 3.02 -5.42
C ILE A 28 -1.16 2.92 -6.81
N ASP A 29 -2.29 3.59 -7.02
CA ASP A 29 -2.91 3.67 -8.34
C ASP A 29 -2.03 4.50 -9.29
N ASP A 30 -2.22 4.34 -10.59
CA ASP A 30 -1.46 5.09 -11.59
C ASP A 30 -1.73 6.59 -11.44
N GLY A 31 -0.67 7.41 -11.32
CA GLY A 31 -0.77 8.85 -11.07
C GLY A 31 -0.93 9.24 -9.58
N GLY A 32 -1.10 8.28 -8.67
CA GLY A 32 -1.25 8.53 -7.23
C GLY A 32 0.06 8.84 -6.49
N GLU A 33 1.20 8.82 -7.17
CA GLU A 33 2.52 8.97 -6.54
C GLU A 33 2.69 10.30 -5.82
N ALA A 34 2.17 11.40 -6.37
CA ALA A 34 2.29 12.72 -5.75
C ALA A 34 1.58 12.77 -4.39
N THR A 35 0.33 12.32 -4.34
CA THR A 35 -0.46 12.24 -3.09
C THR A 35 0.23 11.38 -2.04
N VAL A 36 0.82 10.24 -2.44
CA VAL A 36 1.56 9.39 -1.51
C VAL A 36 2.83 10.08 -1.00
N ARG A 37 3.59 10.76 -1.87
CA ARG A 37 4.79 11.52 -1.46
C ARG A 37 4.46 12.66 -0.50
N GLU A 38 3.32 13.31 -0.65
CA GLU A 38 2.84 14.34 0.27
C GLU A 38 2.36 13.75 1.60
N LEU A 39 1.70 12.59 1.56
CA LEU A 39 1.20 11.92 2.76
C LEU A 39 2.31 11.34 3.66
N LEU A 40 3.35 10.73 3.06
CA LEU A 40 4.38 9.99 3.81
C LEU A 40 5.06 10.81 4.93
N PRO A 41 5.47 12.09 4.71
CA PRO A 41 6.04 12.94 5.77
C PRO A 41 5.06 13.23 6.91
N ASP A 42 3.75 13.28 6.62
CA ASP A 42 2.71 13.68 7.55
C ASP A 42 2.13 12.52 8.37
N LEU A 43 2.56 11.27 8.14
CA LEU A 43 2.05 10.09 8.85
C LEU A 43 2.28 10.13 10.37
N ALA A 44 3.25 10.91 10.84
CA ALA A 44 3.46 11.12 12.28
C ALA A 44 2.40 12.04 12.93
N ALA A 45 1.66 12.83 12.14
CA ALA A 45 0.63 13.73 12.65
C ALA A 45 -0.65 12.98 13.09
N PRO A 46 -1.20 11.99 12.34
CA PRO A 46 -2.25 11.11 12.82
C PRO A 46 -1.90 10.41 14.13
N GLU A 47 -0.68 9.88 14.28
CA GLU A 47 -0.22 9.22 15.51
C GLU A 47 -0.35 10.16 16.72
N ARG A 48 0.18 11.38 16.61
CA ARG A 48 0.07 12.37 17.70
C ARG A 48 -1.37 12.82 17.95
N SER A 49 -2.13 13.11 16.88
CA SER A 49 -3.49 13.63 17.01
C SER A 49 -4.49 12.62 17.59
N VAL A 50 -4.33 11.33 17.27
CA VAL A 50 -5.18 10.25 17.74
C VAL A 50 -4.70 9.75 19.10
N GLY A 51 -3.40 9.55 19.27
CA GLY A 51 -2.81 9.09 20.53
C GLY A 51 -3.08 10.06 21.68
N PHE A 52 -2.97 11.38 21.44
CA PHE A 52 -3.23 12.39 22.48
C PHE A 52 -4.67 12.35 23.01
N ARG A 53 -5.66 11.98 22.18
CA ARG A 53 -7.06 11.87 22.61
C ARG A 53 -7.34 10.65 23.47
N ALA A 54 -6.55 9.58 23.32
CA ALA A 54 -6.78 8.32 24.00
C ALA A 54 -6.17 8.27 25.43
N GLY A 55 -5.38 9.28 25.80
CA GLY A 55 -4.78 9.42 27.13
C GLY A 55 -3.34 8.88 27.20
N PRO A 56 -2.64 9.11 28.32
CA PRO A 56 -1.21 8.80 28.47
C PRO A 56 -0.89 7.29 28.41
N ASP A 57 -1.86 6.43 28.69
CA ASP A 57 -1.70 4.97 28.62
C ASP A 57 -1.93 4.41 27.20
N ALA A 58 -2.39 5.24 26.27
CA ALA A 58 -2.61 4.83 24.89
C ALA A 58 -1.29 4.77 24.12
N MET A 59 -0.74 3.56 24.03
CA MET A 59 0.47 3.27 23.25
C MET A 59 0.17 3.16 21.75
N LEU A 60 -0.23 4.27 21.11
CA LEU A 60 -0.40 4.31 19.65
C LEU A 60 0.96 4.54 18.98
N SER A 61 1.30 3.67 18.04
CA SER A 61 2.48 3.81 17.18
C SER A 61 2.13 3.47 15.73
N CYS A 62 2.78 4.13 14.78
CA CYS A 62 2.65 3.83 13.36
C CYS A 62 4.01 3.51 12.74
N VAL A 63 4.11 2.36 12.07
CA VAL A 63 5.26 1.98 11.26
C VAL A 63 4.83 1.91 9.81
N THR A 64 5.54 2.62 8.94
CA THR A 64 5.22 2.71 7.52
C THR A 64 6.23 1.91 6.71
N GLY A 65 5.76 0.86 6.03
CA GLY A 65 6.56 0.07 5.09
C GLY A 65 6.31 0.47 3.65
N ILE A 66 7.37 0.54 2.84
CA ILE A 66 7.29 0.80 1.39
C ILE A 66 7.83 -0.41 0.64
N GLY A 67 7.00 -1.02 -0.19
CA GLY A 67 7.38 -2.20 -0.98
C GLY A 67 8.33 -1.85 -2.13
N SER A 68 9.03 -2.88 -2.64
CA SER A 68 9.99 -2.76 -3.76
C SER A 68 9.46 -1.96 -4.97
N TYR A 69 8.28 -2.31 -5.49
CA TYR A 69 7.71 -1.65 -6.66
C TYR A 69 7.28 -0.20 -6.36
N ALA A 70 6.74 0.04 -5.16
CA ALA A 70 6.36 1.37 -4.73
C ALA A 70 7.59 2.26 -4.54
N TRP A 71 8.70 1.72 -4.04
CA TRP A 71 9.95 2.45 -3.87
C TRP A 71 10.45 3.02 -5.20
N ASP A 72 10.46 2.20 -6.26
CA ASP A 72 10.90 2.65 -7.58
C ASP A 72 10.01 3.79 -8.11
N ARG A 73 8.69 3.64 -8.00
CA ARG A 73 7.74 4.70 -8.42
C ARG A 73 7.87 5.98 -7.62
N LEU A 74 8.07 5.87 -6.30
CA LEU A 74 8.08 7.01 -5.40
C LEU A 74 9.42 7.75 -5.39
N PHE A 75 10.55 7.04 -5.49
CA PHE A 75 11.86 7.62 -5.19
C PHE A 75 12.90 7.54 -6.31
N ALA A 76 12.69 6.74 -7.38
CA ALA A 76 13.67 6.59 -8.47
C ALA A 76 13.57 7.68 -9.57
N GLY A 77 12.95 8.83 -9.28
CA GLY A 77 12.81 9.94 -10.22
C GLY A 77 14.08 10.81 -10.37
N PRO A 78 14.07 11.81 -11.28
CA PRO A 78 15.24 12.65 -11.61
C PRO A 78 15.79 13.50 -10.46
N ARG A 79 15.02 13.67 -9.39
CA ARG A 79 15.47 14.20 -8.10
C ARG A 79 15.11 13.18 -7.02
N PRO A 80 16.07 12.37 -6.54
CA PRO A 80 15.81 11.44 -5.45
C PRO A 80 15.40 12.24 -4.22
N VAL A 81 14.15 12.07 -3.78
CA VAL A 81 13.63 12.69 -2.55
C VAL A 81 14.06 11.89 -1.31
N ALA A 82 14.54 10.67 -1.53
CA ALA A 82 15.07 9.76 -0.52
C ALA A 82 16.45 9.25 -0.94
N GLY A 83 17.21 8.75 0.04
CA GLY A 83 18.52 8.15 -0.16
C GLY A 83 18.50 6.90 -1.09
N PRO A 84 19.66 6.26 -1.28
CA PRO A 84 19.79 5.11 -2.18
C PRO A 84 18.81 3.99 -1.79
N ARG A 85 18.34 3.27 -2.82
CA ARG A 85 17.46 2.11 -2.62
C ARG A 85 18.10 1.10 -1.65
N PRO A 86 17.39 0.63 -0.61
CA PRO A 86 17.96 -0.31 0.35
C PRO A 86 18.39 -1.60 -0.35
N ALA A 87 19.61 -2.08 -0.06
CA ALA A 87 20.21 -3.23 -0.75
C ALA A 87 19.39 -4.53 -0.61
N GLY A 88 18.69 -4.69 0.51
CA GLY A 88 17.81 -5.82 0.77
C GLY A 88 16.38 -5.65 0.26
N LEU A 89 16.02 -4.53 -0.38
CA LEU A 89 14.64 -4.28 -0.80
C LEU A 89 14.32 -5.02 -2.10
N HIS A 90 13.52 -6.08 -2.01
CA HIS A 90 13.06 -6.87 -3.14
C HIS A 90 11.58 -7.22 -2.99
N PRO A 91 10.88 -7.56 -4.09
CA PRO A 91 9.55 -8.12 -3.99
C PRO A 91 9.60 -9.41 -3.15
N CYS A 92 8.55 -9.64 -2.38
CA CYS A 92 8.36 -10.90 -1.67
C CYS A 92 8.55 -12.07 -2.66
N ARG A 93 9.36 -13.05 -2.26
CA ARG A 93 9.62 -14.25 -3.05
C ARG A 93 8.68 -15.35 -2.62
N GLU A 94 7.94 -15.93 -3.56
CA GLU A 94 7.10 -17.09 -3.24
C GLU A 94 7.98 -18.26 -2.80
N LEU A 95 7.62 -18.87 -1.68
CA LEU A 95 8.27 -20.09 -1.20
C LEU A 95 7.31 -21.26 -1.38
N ARG A 96 7.78 -22.30 -2.05
CA ARG A 96 7.01 -23.52 -2.35
C ARG A 96 7.71 -24.70 -1.69
N GLY A 97 7.19 -25.11 -0.54
CA GLY A 97 7.61 -26.34 0.12
C GLY A 97 6.83 -27.56 -0.38
N PRO A 98 7.21 -28.77 0.07
CA PRO A 98 6.51 -30.01 -0.27
C PRO A 98 5.04 -30.02 0.18
N VAL A 99 4.74 -29.35 1.30
CA VAL A 99 3.40 -29.33 1.93
C VAL A 99 2.78 -27.93 1.92
N HIS A 100 3.58 -26.89 2.16
CA HIS A 100 3.08 -25.52 2.35
C HIS A 100 3.64 -24.54 1.31
N ARG A 101 2.85 -23.52 1.00
CA ARG A 101 3.22 -22.44 0.09
C ARG A 101 3.06 -21.10 0.79
N ALA A 102 4.13 -20.32 0.82
CA ALA A 102 4.07 -18.90 1.16
C ALA A 102 3.89 -18.11 -0.14
N ARG A 103 2.67 -17.57 -0.34
CA ARG A 103 2.36 -16.76 -1.52
C ARG A 103 2.74 -15.31 -1.27
N CYS A 104 3.12 -14.62 -2.34
CA CYS A 104 3.27 -13.17 -2.33
C CYS A 104 2.12 -12.59 -3.13
N GLY A 105 1.24 -11.84 -2.47
CA GLY A 105 0.14 -11.19 -3.16
C GLY A 105 0.67 -10.09 -4.08
N SER A 106 0.68 -10.32 -5.39
CA SER A 106 0.57 -9.25 -6.38
C SER A 106 -0.85 -9.34 -6.95
N ARG A 107 -1.54 -8.20 -7.03
CA ARG A 107 -2.86 -8.17 -7.65
C ARG A 107 -2.68 -8.61 -9.10
N SER A 108 -3.26 -9.75 -9.46
CA SER A 108 -3.57 -10.02 -10.86
C SER A 108 -4.49 -8.89 -11.29
N ALA A 109 -4.11 -8.16 -12.34
CA ALA A 109 -4.91 -7.09 -12.91
C ALA A 109 -6.34 -7.61 -13.06
N SER A 110 -7.31 -6.84 -12.55
CA SER A 110 -8.73 -7.10 -12.72
C SER A 110 -9.02 -7.37 -14.20
N THR A 111 -9.32 -8.62 -14.54
CA THR A 111 -9.95 -8.97 -15.80
C THR A 111 -11.26 -8.17 -15.88
N PRO A 112 -11.43 -7.26 -16.86
CA PRO A 112 -12.69 -6.54 -16.99
C PRO A 112 -13.82 -7.55 -17.28
N PRO A 113 -15.03 -7.38 -16.71
CA PRO A 113 -16.15 -8.25 -17.03
C PRO A 113 -16.45 -8.13 -18.52
N THR A 114 -16.46 -9.28 -19.21
CA THR A 114 -16.83 -9.37 -20.62
C THR A 114 -18.25 -8.81 -20.79
N PRO A 115 -18.48 -7.80 -21.65
CA PRO A 115 -19.84 -7.30 -21.87
C PRO A 115 -20.67 -8.41 -22.53
N SER A 116 -21.68 -8.88 -21.80
CA SER A 116 -22.64 -9.86 -22.28
C SER A 116 -23.35 -9.29 -23.50
N SER A 117 -23.19 -9.96 -24.65
CA SER A 117 -23.83 -9.59 -25.90
C SER A 117 -25.35 -9.65 -25.72
N THR A 118 -26.00 -8.50 -25.52
CA THR A 118 -27.45 -8.41 -25.56
C THR A 118 -27.88 -8.62 -27.00
N ARG A 119 -28.24 -9.87 -27.32
CA ARG A 119 -28.79 -10.27 -28.61
C ARG A 119 -30.15 -9.59 -28.79
N SER A 120 -30.15 -8.43 -29.43
CA SER A 120 -31.35 -7.72 -29.88
C SER A 120 -32.18 -8.64 -30.78
N ARG A 121 -33.28 -9.15 -30.23
CA ARG A 121 -34.31 -9.88 -30.98
C ARG A 121 -35.06 -8.86 -31.83
N ARG A 122 -34.58 -8.64 -33.06
CA ARG A 122 -35.33 -7.90 -34.09
C ARG A 122 -36.58 -8.73 -34.43
N ARG A 123 -37.75 -8.35 -33.92
CA ARG A 123 -39.04 -8.89 -34.38
C ARG A 123 -39.34 -8.27 -35.73
N SER A 124 -39.31 -9.09 -36.78
CA SER A 124 -39.84 -8.76 -38.09
C SER A 124 -41.36 -8.89 -38.03
N SER A 125 -42.09 -7.78 -37.99
CA SER A 125 -43.53 -7.76 -38.29
C SER A 125 -43.70 -7.46 -39.77
N THR A 126 -43.94 -8.49 -40.57
CA THR A 126 -44.52 -8.39 -41.90
C THR A 126 -46.00 -8.04 -41.74
N SER A 127 -46.39 -6.85 -42.21
CA SER A 127 -47.78 -6.48 -42.47
C SER A 127 -47.90 -6.28 -43.97
N SER A 128 -48.58 -7.19 -44.65
CA SER A 128 -48.90 -7.11 -46.08
C SER A 128 -50.39 -7.43 -46.23
N ALA A 129 -51.14 -6.44 -46.70
CA ALA A 129 -52.45 -6.50 -47.35
C ALA A 129 -52.83 -5.05 -47.75
N PRO A 130 -53.70 -4.82 -48.74
CA PRO A 130 -54.50 -5.78 -49.52
C PRO A 130 -53.99 -6.02 -50.95
#